data_AF-A0A9Q3DX74-F1
#
_entry.id   AF-A0A9Q3DX74-F1
#
_cell.length_a   1.000
_cell.length_b   1.000
_cell.length_c   1.000
_cell.angle_alpha   90.00
_cell.angle_beta   90.00
_cell.angle_gamma   90.00
#
_symmetry.space_group_name_H-M   'P 1'
#
loop_
_entity.id
_entity.type
_entity.pdbx_description
1 polymer ?
#
loop_
_entity_poly.entity_id
_entity_poly.type
_entity_poly.pdbx_seq_one_letter_code
_entity_poly.pdbx_strand_id
1 'polypeptide(L)'
;MDICNSKKRHITLGTNKEKKFSLDIYQISTHDPLEGLLNEFREGQFITNITSKQKLSLLKMLRKHRPAFVIGEEPLGNIKGHDIELYLDVERPHPPMLRRPPYPASLETRKEIGKHINELLDMDVITKIGHNEIVEIITPVLITWHDGNSRLCRDFRALNNYTNADRYPIPRIPHALDKLAKAKYITKMDYMKDFHQNGVKPNSIKLLRIICHMGIYEYTRMPFGIKNAAAHFQRMMDTIFQEEILEGWMVVYIDDIIIYSETWEDHLKYIEIVLRECTPINMKISLKKCNFGQQELLALGHKVSGLSLKNDQNKVEAVLQKPRPKTIKEMQSFLGFASYYRNNIKIFAHITSSLYKLCSKGVVFEITNERRDAY
;
A
#
# COMPACT_ATOMS: atom_id res chain seq x y z
N MET A 1 -33.45 -42.68 -19.21
CA MET A 1 -32.97 -43.97 -18.67
C MET A 1 -31.99 -43.65 -17.56
N ASP A 2 -32.35 -44.01 -16.33
CA ASP A 2 -31.60 -43.75 -15.10
C ASP A 2 -30.15 -44.26 -15.17
N ILE A 3 -29.19 -43.35 -15.00
CA ILE A 3 -27.76 -43.67 -14.79
C ILE A 3 -27.42 -43.71 -13.28
N CYS A 4 -28.41 -43.48 -12.41
CA CYS A 4 -28.25 -43.54 -10.95
C CYS A 4 -28.55 -44.93 -10.38
N ASN A 5 -27.89 -45.99 -10.86
CA ASN A 5 -27.79 -47.23 -10.08
C ASN A 5 -26.75 -48.21 -10.63
N SER A 6 -25.53 -48.16 -10.08
CA SER A 6 -24.60 -49.29 -10.11
C SER A 6 -23.49 -49.05 -9.08
N LYS A 7 -23.78 -49.37 -7.81
CA LYS A 7 -22.72 -49.53 -6.79
C LYS A 7 -22.01 -50.87 -7.04
N LYS A 8 -20.71 -50.79 -7.33
CA LYS A 8 -19.68 -51.84 -7.25
C LYS A 8 -19.78 -53.00 -8.26
N ARG A 9 -18.92 -52.97 -9.29
CA ARG A 9 -18.49 -54.19 -10.00
C ARG A 9 -17.15 -54.65 -9.45
N HIS A 10 -17.04 -55.94 -9.14
CA HIS A 10 -15.80 -56.60 -8.76
C HIS A 10 -15.34 -57.50 -9.91
N ILE A 11 -14.07 -57.38 -10.31
CA ILE A 11 -13.45 -58.29 -11.28
C ILE A 11 -12.46 -59.17 -10.51
N THR A 12 -12.56 -60.49 -10.69
CA THR A 12 -11.69 -61.48 -10.06
C THR A 12 -10.73 -62.04 -11.11
N LEU A 13 -9.42 -61.89 -10.89
CA LEU A 13 -8.37 -62.55 -11.66
C LEU A 13 -7.47 -63.31 -10.68
N GLY A 14 -7.39 -64.63 -10.82
CA GLY A 14 -6.38 -65.46 -10.16
C GLY A 14 -6.69 -65.89 -8.72
N THR A 15 -6.21 -67.09 -8.38
CA THR A 15 -6.50 -67.87 -7.17
C THR A 15 -5.80 -67.34 -5.91
N ASN A 16 -6.05 -66.09 -5.52
CA ASN A 16 -5.62 -65.58 -4.22
C ASN A 16 -6.69 -64.68 -3.60
N LYS A 17 -7.47 -65.24 -2.66
CA LYS A 17 -8.49 -64.52 -1.89
C LYS A 17 -7.77 -63.65 -0.85
N GLU A 18 -7.41 -62.41 -1.22
CA GLU A 18 -7.27 -61.23 -0.33
C GLU A 18 -6.43 -60.12 -0.98
N LYS A 19 -6.94 -59.50 -2.07
CA LYS A 19 -6.60 -58.10 -2.39
C LYS A 19 -7.82 -57.40 -2.98
N LYS A 20 -8.42 -56.50 -2.20
CA LYS A 20 -9.45 -55.57 -2.68
C LYS A 20 -8.75 -54.41 -3.36
N PHE A 21 -8.84 -54.34 -4.69
CA PHE A 21 -8.48 -53.13 -5.44
C PHE A 21 -9.77 -52.35 -5.73
N SER A 22 -9.92 -51.17 -5.14
CA SER A 22 -10.89 -50.18 -5.61
C SER A 22 -10.27 -49.45 -6.80
N LEU A 23 -10.91 -49.55 -7.95
CA LEU A 23 -10.72 -48.58 -9.02
C LEU A 23 -11.43 -47.30 -8.57
N ASP A 24 -10.66 -46.38 -8.01
CA ASP A 24 -11.12 -45.00 -7.87
C ASP A 24 -11.24 -44.45 -9.29
N ILE A 25 -12.48 -44.36 -9.76
CA ILE A 25 -12.82 -43.47 -10.84
C ILE A 25 -12.45 -42.10 -10.30
N TYR A 26 -11.27 -41.60 -10.67
CA TYR A 26 -10.97 -40.18 -10.58
C TYR A 26 -12.08 -39.51 -11.37
N GLN A 27 -13.10 -39.02 -10.66
CA GLN A 27 -13.82 -37.86 -11.13
C GLN A 27 -12.72 -36.86 -11.40
N ILE A 28 -12.43 -36.64 -12.68
CA ILE A 28 -11.78 -35.43 -13.12
C ILE A 28 -12.76 -34.36 -12.63
N SER A 29 -12.48 -33.84 -11.43
CA SER A 29 -12.97 -32.58 -10.95
C SER A 29 -12.64 -31.63 -12.09
N THR A 30 -13.66 -31.33 -12.89
CA THR A 30 -13.64 -30.15 -13.72
C THR A 30 -13.62 -29.02 -12.70
N HIS A 31 -12.41 -28.63 -12.28
CA HIS A 31 -12.22 -27.43 -11.50
C HIS A 31 -12.84 -26.32 -12.35
N ASP A 32 -14.06 -25.91 -12.00
CA ASP A 32 -14.66 -24.73 -12.59
C ASP A 32 -13.67 -23.59 -12.30
N PRO A 33 -13.07 -22.95 -13.31
CA PRO A 33 -12.12 -21.88 -13.07
C PRO A 33 -12.78 -20.67 -12.38
N LEU A 34 -14.11 -20.66 -12.21
CA LEU A 34 -14.82 -19.74 -11.32
C LEU A 34 -14.54 -20.01 -9.83
N GLU A 35 -14.36 -21.25 -9.38
CA GLU A 35 -14.15 -21.56 -7.96
C GLU A 35 -12.79 -21.10 -7.43
N GLY A 36 -11.72 -21.24 -8.21
CA GLY A 36 -10.39 -20.76 -7.83
C GLY A 36 -10.35 -19.24 -7.66
N LEU A 37 -10.95 -18.51 -8.60
CA LEU A 37 -11.08 -17.07 -8.53
C LEU A 37 -12.00 -16.67 -7.35
N LEU A 38 -13.16 -17.33 -7.18
CA LEU A 38 -14.07 -17.08 -6.07
C LEU A 38 -13.43 -17.31 -4.70
N ASN A 39 -12.54 -18.30 -4.56
CA ASN A 39 -11.82 -18.59 -3.33
C ASN A 39 -10.73 -17.53 -3.04
N GLU A 40 -10.03 -17.01 -4.05
CA GLU A 40 -9.12 -15.87 -3.87
C GLU A 40 -9.90 -14.56 -3.58
N PHE A 41 -11.08 -14.39 -4.19
CA PHE A 41 -12.03 -13.34 -3.85
C PHE A 41 -12.58 -13.48 -2.42
N ARG A 42 -12.61 -14.70 -1.84
CA ARG A 42 -13.04 -14.91 -0.45
C ARG A 42 -12.10 -14.30 0.57
N GLU A 43 -10.84 -14.05 0.19
CA GLU A 43 -9.87 -13.35 1.04
C GLU A 43 -9.93 -11.82 0.91
N GLY A 44 -10.50 -11.29 -0.17
CA GLY A 44 -10.83 -9.87 -0.29
C GLY A 44 -12.04 -9.54 0.58
N GLN A 45 -11.97 -8.47 1.38
CA GLN A 45 -13.07 -8.09 2.27
C GLN A 45 -14.38 -7.93 1.49
N PHE A 46 -15.32 -8.86 1.68
CA PHE A 46 -16.58 -8.86 0.96
C PHE A 46 -17.43 -7.63 1.25
N ILE A 47 -17.70 -6.91 0.16
CA ILE A 47 -18.99 -6.43 -0.31
C ILE A 47 -20.18 -6.82 0.58
N THR A 48 -20.75 -5.88 1.32
CA THR A 48 -21.96 -6.12 2.10
C THR A 48 -23.25 -5.73 1.35
N ASN A 49 -23.18 -4.86 0.32
CA ASN A 49 -24.37 -4.15 -0.18
C ASN A 49 -24.62 -4.21 -1.71
N ILE A 50 -24.13 -5.22 -2.47
CA ILE A 50 -24.49 -5.39 -3.90
C ILE A 50 -25.29 -6.67 -4.16
N THR A 51 -26.14 -6.66 -5.19
CA THR A 51 -26.96 -7.83 -5.57
C THR A 51 -26.14 -8.97 -6.16
N SER A 52 -26.68 -10.20 -6.14
CA SER A 52 -26.02 -11.38 -6.73
C SER A 52 -25.69 -11.22 -8.21
N LYS A 53 -26.55 -10.52 -8.98
CA LYS A 53 -26.32 -10.22 -10.40
C LYS A 53 -25.12 -9.28 -10.57
N GLN A 54 -25.05 -8.22 -9.77
CA GLN A 54 -23.95 -7.25 -9.77
C GLN A 54 -22.62 -7.92 -9.41
N LYS A 55 -22.63 -8.76 -8.36
CA LYS A 55 -21.47 -9.55 -7.96
C LYS A 55 -20.96 -10.44 -9.10
N LEU A 56 -21.85 -11.13 -9.81
CA LEU A 56 -21.47 -11.97 -10.94
C LEU A 56 -20.84 -11.15 -12.09
N SER A 57 -21.41 -9.98 -12.42
CA SER A 57 -20.85 -9.11 -13.45
C SER A 57 -19.45 -8.58 -13.09
N LEU A 58 -19.25 -8.19 -11.84
CA LEU A 58 -17.94 -7.75 -11.34
C LEU A 58 -16.91 -8.86 -11.47
N LEU A 59 -17.23 -10.07 -10.98
CA LEU A 59 -16.32 -11.22 -11.03
C LEU A 59 -15.92 -11.59 -12.46
N LYS A 60 -16.88 -11.56 -13.40
CA LYS A 60 -16.60 -11.83 -14.82
C LYS A 60 -15.62 -10.81 -15.40
N MET A 61 -15.81 -9.53 -15.09
CA MET A 61 -14.92 -8.46 -15.56
C MET A 61 -13.53 -8.57 -14.90
N LEU A 62 -13.45 -8.78 -13.59
CA LEU A 62 -12.16 -8.94 -12.90
C LEU A 62 -11.38 -10.15 -13.44
N ARG A 63 -12.08 -11.24 -13.79
CA ARG A 63 -11.48 -12.41 -14.46
C ARG A 63 -10.91 -12.06 -15.84
N LYS A 64 -11.66 -11.28 -16.64
CA LYS A 64 -11.20 -10.81 -17.96
C LYS A 64 -9.89 -10.02 -17.84
N HIS A 65 -9.74 -9.27 -16.76
CA HIS A 65 -8.55 -8.48 -16.44
C HIS A 65 -7.61 -9.14 -15.43
N ARG A 66 -7.58 -10.48 -15.34
CA ARG A 66 -6.65 -11.24 -14.47
C ARG A 66 -5.20 -10.71 -14.51
N PRO A 67 -4.61 -10.36 -15.68
CA PRO A 67 -3.23 -9.87 -15.73
C PRO A 67 -2.94 -8.61 -14.93
N ALA A 68 -3.95 -7.83 -14.51
CA ALA A 68 -3.78 -6.66 -13.65
C ALA A 68 -3.56 -7.02 -12.17
N PHE A 69 -3.74 -8.29 -11.79
CA PHE A 69 -3.60 -8.75 -10.40
C PHE A 69 -2.36 -9.62 -10.21
N VAL A 70 -1.92 -9.72 -8.96
CA VAL A 70 -0.93 -10.72 -8.49
C VAL A 70 -1.70 -11.77 -7.70
N ILE A 71 -1.49 -13.03 -8.06
CA ILE A 71 -2.15 -14.18 -7.42
C ILE A 71 -1.08 -15.14 -6.89
N GLY A 72 -1.16 -15.48 -5.61
CA GLY A 72 -0.22 -16.40 -4.95
C GLY A 72 1.22 -15.88 -4.95
N GLU A 73 2.14 -16.67 -5.49
CA GLU A 73 3.60 -16.42 -5.53
C GLU A 73 4.07 -15.80 -6.86
N GLU A 74 3.15 -15.26 -7.67
CA GLU A 74 3.52 -14.59 -8.92
C GLU A 74 4.49 -13.41 -8.68
N PRO A 75 5.39 -13.14 -9.64
CA PRO A 75 6.36 -12.07 -9.51
C PRO A 75 5.66 -10.72 -9.36
N LEU A 76 6.29 -9.83 -8.61
CA LEU A 76 5.85 -8.45 -8.49
C LEU A 76 5.73 -7.81 -9.87
N GLY A 77 4.75 -6.92 -10.00
CA GLY A 77 4.69 -6.08 -11.19
C GLY A 77 5.93 -5.20 -11.31
N ASN A 78 6.14 -4.72 -12.52
CA ASN A 78 7.29 -3.92 -12.91
C ASN A 78 6.74 -2.80 -13.77
N ILE A 79 6.50 -1.64 -13.15
CA ILE A 79 5.92 -0.49 -13.83
C ILE A 79 6.89 -0.01 -14.91
N LYS A 80 6.47 -0.13 -16.16
CA LYS A 80 7.26 0.28 -17.31
C LYS A 80 7.13 1.78 -17.55
N GLY A 81 8.25 2.44 -17.83
CA GLY A 81 8.27 3.85 -18.26
C GLY A 81 8.22 4.88 -17.14
N HIS A 82 8.08 4.47 -15.87
CA HIS A 82 7.94 5.37 -14.73
C HIS A 82 9.00 5.10 -13.63
N ASP A 83 10.24 4.83 -14.05
CA ASP A 83 11.35 4.65 -13.11
C ASP A 83 11.66 5.96 -12.38
N ILE A 84 11.96 5.87 -11.08
CA ILE A 84 12.39 7.03 -10.31
C ILE A 84 13.86 7.37 -10.58
N GLU A 85 14.14 8.66 -10.67
CA GLU A 85 15.49 9.21 -10.66
C GLU A 85 15.65 10.16 -9.47
N LEU A 86 16.80 10.08 -8.83
CA LEU A 86 17.18 10.85 -7.65
C LEU A 86 18.34 11.77 -8.00
N TYR A 87 18.22 13.01 -7.56
CA TYR A 87 19.22 14.05 -7.72
C TYR A 87 19.67 14.52 -6.34
N LEU A 88 20.97 14.58 -6.12
CA LEU A 88 21.55 15.09 -4.89
C LEU A 88 21.84 16.59 -5.02
N ASP A 89 21.75 17.32 -3.91
CA ASP A 89 22.10 18.74 -3.82
C ASP A 89 23.57 18.97 -3.42
N VAL A 90 24.35 17.88 -3.43
CA VAL A 90 25.77 17.87 -3.10
C VAL A 90 26.60 17.20 -4.20
N GLU A 91 27.72 17.82 -4.52
CA GLU A 91 28.69 17.28 -5.44
C GLU A 91 29.64 16.27 -4.76
N ARG A 92 30.52 15.67 -5.56
CA ARG A 92 31.60 14.81 -5.06
C ARG A 92 32.79 15.67 -4.60
N PRO A 93 33.50 15.28 -3.52
CA PRO A 93 33.27 14.11 -2.70
C PRO A 93 32.03 14.26 -1.80
N HIS A 94 31.26 13.18 -1.67
CA HIS A 94 30.04 13.18 -0.89
C HIS A 94 30.30 13.32 0.63
N PRO A 95 29.41 13.98 1.39
CA PRO A 95 29.54 14.12 2.83
C PRO A 95 29.67 12.76 3.56
N PRO A 96 30.49 12.65 4.63
CA PRO A 96 30.64 11.42 5.40
C PRO A 96 29.33 10.85 5.94
N MET A 97 28.32 11.70 6.18
CA MET A 97 26.99 11.28 6.63
C MET A 97 26.27 10.35 5.62
N LEU A 98 26.63 10.38 4.34
CA LEU A 98 26.11 9.48 3.32
C LEU A 98 26.81 8.11 3.30
N ARG A 99 27.88 7.93 4.08
CA ARG A 99 28.63 6.67 4.20
C ARG A 99 28.65 6.19 5.64
N ARG A 100 27.56 5.54 6.07
CA ARG A 100 27.40 5.08 7.45
C ARG A 100 27.64 3.57 7.57
N PRO A 101 28.36 3.11 8.61
CA PRO A 101 28.58 1.69 8.84
C PRO A 101 27.27 0.98 9.24
N PRO A 102 27.18 -0.35 9.10
CA PRO A 102 26.01 -1.10 9.55
C PRO A 102 25.83 -0.94 11.06
N TYR A 103 24.57 -0.88 11.50
CA TYR A 103 24.28 -0.83 12.92
C TYR A 103 24.64 -2.14 13.62
N PRO A 104 25.17 -2.10 14.85
CA PRO A 104 25.28 -3.27 15.69
C PRO A 104 23.89 -3.89 15.90
N ALA A 105 23.79 -5.20 15.69
CA ALA A 105 22.54 -5.95 15.80
C ALA A 105 22.74 -7.22 16.61
N SER A 106 21.76 -7.55 17.46
CA SER A 106 21.69 -8.82 18.20
C SER A 106 21.59 -10.01 17.24
N LEU A 107 21.84 -11.23 17.73
CA LEU A 107 21.72 -12.43 16.90
C LEU A 107 20.32 -12.61 16.33
N GLU A 108 19.29 -12.33 17.12
CA GLU A 108 17.89 -12.36 16.68
C GLU A 108 17.62 -11.32 15.58
N THR A 109 18.07 -10.07 15.79
CA THR A 109 17.91 -9.01 14.80
C THR A 109 18.65 -9.35 13.50
N ARG A 110 19.84 -9.97 13.57
CA ARG A 110 20.58 -10.41 12.39
C ARG A 110 19.83 -11.49 11.61
N LYS A 111 19.21 -12.46 12.28
CA LYS A 111 18.38 -13.48 11.64
C LYS A 111 17.23 -12.84 10.85
N GLU A 112 16.52 -11.89 11.46
CA GLU A 112 15.44 -11.18 10.78
C GLU A 112 15.94 -10.32 9.62
N ILE A 113 17.05 -9.60 9.77
CA ILE A 113 17.68 -8.88 8.65
C ILE A 113 17.96 -9.84 7.50
N GLY A 114 18.53 -11.02 7.77
CA GLY A 114 18.84 -11.99 6.74
C GLY A 114 17.61 -12.52 6.02
N LYS A 115 16.54 -12.80 6.77
CA LYS A 115 15.24 -13.18 6.20
C LYS A 115 14.72 -12.12 5.24
N HIS A 116 14.62 -10.86 5.68
CA HIS A 116 14.12 -9.76 4.84
C HIS A 116 15.01 -9.48 3.62
N ILE A 117 16.34 -9.61 3.76
CA ILE A 117 17.27 -9.44 2.64
C ILE A 117 17.07 -10.54 1.60
N ASN A 118 16.94 -11.80 2.01
CA ASN A 118 16.67 -12.90 1.10
C ASN A 118 15.32 -12.73 0.39
N GLU A 119 14.27 -12.35 1.12
CA GLU A 119 12.96 -12.06 0.52
C GLU A 119 13.04 -10.96 -0.55
N LEU A 120 13.84 -9.91 -0.33
CA LEU A 120 14.03 -8.85 -1.32
C LEU A 120 14.89 -9.29 -2.53
N LEU A 121 15.82 -10.22 -2.33
CA LEU A 121 16.59 -10.84 -3.41
C LEU A 121 15.70 -11.74 -4.27
N ASP A 122 14.90 -12.60 -3.64
CA ASP A 122 13.97 -13.51 -4.31
C ASP A 122 12.91 -12.75 -5.13
N MET A 123 12.59 -11.52 -4.71
CA MET A 123 11.67 -10.61 -5.40
C MET A 123 12.33 -9.73 -6.48
N ASP A 124 13.63 -9.88 -6.74
CA ASP A 124 14.41 -9.02 -7.63
C ASP A 124 14.30 -7.51 -7.29
N VAL A 125 14.10 -7.19 -6.01
CA VAL A 125 13.98 -5.81 -5.50
C VAL A 125 15.34 -5.20 -5.20
N ILE A 126 16.27 -6.05 -4.76
CA ILE A 126 17.67 -5.70 -4.52
C ILE A 126 18.60 -6.67 -5.23
N THR A 127 19.82 -6.22 -5.49
CA THR A 127 20.90 -7.05 -6.01
C THR A 127 22.17 -6.85 -5.18
N LYS A 128 23.00 -7.88 -5.04
CA LYS A 128 24.30 -7.74 -4.37
C LYS A 128 25.23 -6.89 -5.22
N ILE A 129 26.00 -6.02 -4.59
CA ILE A 129 26.96 -5.16 -5.31
C ILE A 129 28.04 -5.99 -6.01
N GLY A 130 28.51 -5.50 -7.17
CA GLY A 130 29.62 -6.11 -7.92
C GLY A 130 30.98 -5.95 -7.22
N HIS A 131 31.88 -6.90 -7.45
CA HIS A 131 33.19 -6.96 -6.78
C HIS A 131 34.11 -5.74 -7.03
N ASN A 132 33.94 -5.05 -8.16
CA ASN A 132 34.79 -3.93 -8.58
C ASN A 132 34.13 -2.55 -8.42
N GLU A 133 32.98 -2.48 -7.74
CA GLU A 133 32.24 -1.23 -7.56
C GLU A 133 32.80 -0.39 -6.42
N ILE A 134 33.00 0.90 -6.69
CA ILE A 134 33.41 1.87 -5.67
C ILE A 134 32.18 2.30 -4.88
N VAL A 135 32.24 2.11 -3.56
CA VAL A 135 31.13 2.42 -2.64
C VAL A 135 31.27 3.84 -2.10
N GLU A 136 30.51 4.77 -2.69
CA GLU A 136 30.54 6.17 -2.26
C GLU A 136 29.50 6.49 -1.19
N ILE A 137 28.29 5.93 -1.33
CA ILE A 137 27.12 6.13 -0.48
C ILE A 137 26.62 4.78 0.00
N ILE A 138 26.30 4.67 1.29
CA ILE A 138 25.69 3.48 1.92
C ILE A 138 24.76 3.88 3.06
N THR A 139 23.61 3.23 3.10
CA THR A 139 22.58 3.41 4.11
C THR A 139 22.46 2.17 5.00
N PRO A 140 22.64 2.29 6.32
CA PRO A 140 22.48 1.16 7.22
C PRO A 140 21.01 0.78 7.37
N VAL A 141 20.77 -0.49 7.62
CA VAL A 141 19.44 -1.04 7.88
C VAL A 141 19.27 -1.40 9.36
N LEU A 142 18.02 -1.38 9.81
CA LEU A 142 17.62 -1.84 11.14
C LEU A 142 16.27 -2.57 11.06
N ILE A 143 15.98 -3.36 12.08
CA ILE A 143 14.66 -3.98 12.25
C ILE A 143 13.84 -3.14 13.22
N THR A 144 12.61 -2.85 12.83
CA THR A 144 11.58 -2.35 13.75
C THR A 144 10.56 -3.44 14.00
N TRP A 145 10.16 -3.61 15.25
CA TRP A 145 9.17 -4.61 15.67
C TRP A 145 7.82 -3.96 15.92
N HIS A 146 6.75 -4.62 15.48
CA HIS A 146 5.38 -4.21 15.75
C HIS A 146 4.50 -5.45 15.87
N ASP A 147 3.85 -5.64 17.02
CA ASP A 147 2.98 -6.80 17.32
C ASP A 147 3.61 -8.15 16.94
N GLY A 148 4.89 -8.34 17.30
CA GLY A 148 5.64 -9.56 17.00
C GLY A 148 6.13 -9.68 15.55
N ASN A 149 5.75 -8.77 14.64
CA ASN A 149 6.23 -8.75 13.26
C ASN A 149 7.45 -7.84 13.11
N SER A 150 8.46 -8.32 12.39
CA SER A 150 9.67 -7.56 12.06
C SER A 150 9.50 -6.81 10.73
N ARG A 151 10.10 -5.63 10.61
CA ARG A 151 10.18 -4.86 9.35
C ARG A 151 11.59 -4.33 9.14
N LEU A 152 12.12 -4.53 7.94
CA LEU A 152 13.42 -3.99 7.53
C LEU A 152 13.31 -2.51 7.15
N CYS A 153 13.83 -1.63 8.01
CA CYS A 153 13.89 -0.19 7.78
C CYS A 153 15.28 0.23 7.31
N ARG A 154 15.31 1.01 6.22
CA ARG A 154 16.53 1.63 5.70
C ARG A 154 16.61 3.04 6.23
N ASP A 155 17.73 3.42 6.83
CA ASP A 155 17.88 4.74 7.41
C ASP A 155 18.26 5.80 6.37
N PHE A 156 17.36 6.07 5.42
CA PHE A 156 17.57 7.06 4.37
C PHE A 156 17.54 8.52 4.86
N ARG A 157 17.51 8.80 6.17
CA ARG A 157 17.46 10.18 6.68
C ARG A 157 18.63 11.03 6.16
N ALA A 158 19.84 10.48 6.16
CA ALA A 158 21.00 11.17 5.61
C ALA A 158 20.84 11.42 4.11
N LEU A 159 20.48 10.39 3.34
CA LEU A 159 20.23 10.51 1.90
C LEU A 159 19.16 11.57 1.60
N ASN A 160 18.03 11.52 2.30
CA ASN A 160 16.90 12.44 2.12
C ASN A 160 17.27 13.89 2.42
N ASN A 161 18.17 14.15 3.37
CA ASN A 161 18.65 15.50 3.65
C ASN A 161 19.41 16.09 2.47
N TYR A 162 20.14 15.26 1.74
CA TYR A 162 20.94 15.66 0.57
C TYR A 162 20.25 15.39 -0.78
N THR A 163 18.96 15.02 -0.77
CA THR A 163 18.18 14.78 -2.01
C THR A 163 17.36 16.00 -2.34
N ASN A 164 17.42 16.46 -3.60
CA ASN A 164 16.58 17.54 -4.10
C ASN A 164 15.12 17.20 -3.87
N ALA A 165 14.40 18.07 -3.16
CA ALA A 165 13.01 17.82 -2.84
C ALA A 165 12.15 17.95 -4.10
N ASP A 166 11.46 16.86 -4.46
CA ASP A 166 10.40 16.93 -5.46
C ASP A 166 9.14 17.53 -4.82
N ARG A 167 8.73 18.71 -5.29
CA ARG A 167 7.58 19.46 -4.77
C ARG A 167 6.33 19.25 -5.63
N TYR A 168 6.14 18.05 -6.16
CA TYR A 168 4.91 17.69 -6.86
C TYR A 168 3.69 17.85 -5.92
N PRO A 169 2.62 18.53 -6.36
CA PRO A 169 1.46 18.75 -5.51
C PRO A 169 0.73 17.43 -5.25
N ILE A 170 0.55 17.09 -3.97
CA ILE A 170 -0.32 15.97 -3.56
C ILE A 170 -1.72 16.56 -3.28
N PRO A 171 -2.80 15.97 -3.85
CA PRO A 171 -4.15 16.46 -3.64
C PRO A 171 -4.50 16.56 -2.15
N ARG A 172 -5.19 17.65 -1.77
CA ARG A 172 -5.72 17.78 -0.41
C ARG A 172 -6.96 16.91 -0.28
N ILE A 173 -6.94 16.03 0.72
CA ILE A 173 -7.98 15.03 0.97
C ILE A 173 -9.41 15.63 0.97
N PRO A 174 -9.72 16.77 1.65
CA PRO A 174 -11.07 17.33 1.61
C PRO A 174 -11.61 17.68 0.21
N HIS A 175 -10.77 18.22 -0.68
CA HIS A 175 -11.19 18.55 -2.06
C HIS A 175 -11.47 17.31 -2.90
N ALA A 176 -10.71 16.24 -2.67
CA ALA A 176 -10.95 14.96 -3.31
C ALA A 176 -12.25 14.32 -2.80
N LEU A 177 -12.57 14.55 -1.53
CA LEU A 177 -13.74 13.98 -0.86
C LEU A 177 -15.07 14.67 -1.22
N ASP A 178 -15.08 15.98 -1.53
CA ASP A 178 -16.31 16.69 -1.92
C ASP A 178 -16.97 16.08 -3.17
N LYS A 179 -16.17 15.53 -4.10
CA LYS A 179 -16.68 14.85 -5.30
C LYS A 179 -17.40 13.53 -4.99
N LEU A 180 -17.14 12.92 -3.83
CA LEU A 180 -17.73 11.65 -3.42
C LEU A 180 -19.15 11.79 -2.84
N ALA A 181 -19.61 13.02 -2.57
CA ALA A 181 -20.88 13.26 -1.89
C ALA A 181 -22.13 12.79 -2.66
N LYS A 182 -22.02 12.46 -3.96
CA LYS A 182 -23.12 11.89 -4.77
C LYS A 182 -22.94 10.40 -5.08
N ALA A 183 -21.84 9.80 -4.66
CA ALA A 183 -21.47 8.44 -5.03
C ALA A 183 -22.39 7.40 -4.38
N LYS A 184 -23.02 6.52 -5.18
CA LYS A 184 -23.75 5.35 -4.66
C LYS A 184 -22.86 4.11 -4.57
N TYR A 185 -21.86 4.03 -5.45
CA TYR A 185 -20.88 2.96 -5.48
C TYR A 185 -19.49 3.55 -5.35
N ILE A 186 -18.70 2.98 -4.45
CA ILE A 186 -17.32 3.38 -4.18
C ILE A 186 -16.45 2.14 -4.24
N THR A 187 -15.38 2.20 -5.03
CA THR A 187 -14.33 1.18 -5.05
C THR A 187 -13.02 1.83 -4.64
N LYS A 188 -12.32 1.22 -3.70
CA LYS A 188 -10.91 1.51 -3.43
C LYS A 188 -10.07 0.35 -3.93
N MET A 189 -9.12 0.67 -4.79
CA MET A 189 -8.07 -0.25 -5.20
C MET A 189 -6.78 0.15 -4.51
N ASP A 190 -6.09 -0.86 -3.96
CA ASP A 190 -4.81 -0.71 -3.28
C ASP A 190 -3.77 -1.46 -4.10
N TYR A 191 -2.63 -0.81 -4.29
CA TYR A 191 -1.56 -1.33 -5.10
C TYR A 191 -0.78 -2.43 -4.36
N MET A 192 -0.18 -3.39 -5.08
CA MET A 192 0.54 -4.48 -4.41
C MET A 192 1.98 -4.06 -4.06
N LYS A 193 2.32 -3.99 -2.77
CA LYS A 193 3.66 -3.59 -2.30
C LYS A 193 4.15 -2.25 -2.91
N ASP A 194 3.21 -1.34 -3.16
CA ASP A 194 3.29 0.11 -3.44
C ASP A 194 4.51 0.58 -4.20
N PHE A 195 5.67 0.68 -3.57
CA PHE A 195 6.84 1.25 -4.22
C PHE A 195 7.74 0.22 -4.94
N HIS A 196 7.70 -1.06 -4.57
CA HIS A 196 8.65 -2.04 -5.12
C HIS A 196 8.38 -2.46 -6.58
N GLN A 197 7.26 -2.03 -7.15
CA GLN A 197 7.00 -2.26 -8.57
C GLN A 197 7.61 -1.18 -9.47
N ASN A 198 7.91 0.02 -8.95
CA ASN A 198 8.63 1.05 -9.70
C ASN A 198 10.10 0.69 -9.84
N GLY A 199 10.64 0.80 -11.06
CA GLY A 199 12.07 0.73 -11.30
C GLY A 199 12.81 1.95 -10.74
N VAL A 200 14.12 1.80 -10.56
CA VAL A 200 15.05 2.89 -10.27
C VAL A 200 15.97 3.08 -11.47
N LYS A 201 16.17 4.33 -11.91
CA LYS A 201 17.12 4.62 -13.00
C LYS A 201 18.55 4.21 -12.63
N PRO A 202 19.37 3.73 -13.58
CA PRO A 202 20.73 3.22 -13.30
C PRO A 202 21.61 4.18 -12.48
N ASN A 203 21.53 5.49 -12.75
CA ASN A 203 22.31 6.50 -12.04
C ASN A 203 21.93 6.61 -10.55
N SER A 204 20.68 6.31 -10.20
CA SER A 204 20.17 6.41 -8.84
C SER A 204 20.30 5.13 -8.03
N ILE A 205 20.52 3.97 -8.67
CA ILE A 205 20.75 2.68 -7.99
C ILE A 205 21.91 2.80 -6.98
N LYS A 206 23.01 3.45 -7.38
CA LYS A 206 24.19 3.66 -6.52
C LYS A 206 23.91 4.54 -5.29
N LEU A 207 22.88 5.38 -5.35
CA LEU A 207 22.45 6.23 -4.23
C LEU A 207 21.61 5.45 -3.21
N LEU A 208 20.99 4.35 -3.65
CA LEU A 208 20.10 3.50 -2.86
C LEU A 208 20.78 2.23 -2.34
N ARG A 209 22.09 2.30 -2.14
CA ARG A 209 22.88 1.23 -1.52
C ARG A 209 22.55 1.08 -0.04
N ILE A 210 22.35 -0.16 0.39
CA ILE A 210 22.17 -0.52 1.79
C ILE A 210 23.30 -1.41 2.30
N ILE A 211 23.60 -1.31 3.59
CA ILE A 211 24.61 -2.12 4.26
C ILE A 211 24.05 -2.84 5.48
N CYS A 212 24.37 -4.13 5.59
CA CYS A 212 24.07 -4.96 6.74
C CYS A 212 25.22 -5.94 7.02
N HIS A 213 25.05 -6.81 8.02
CA HIS A 213 26.06 -7.81 8.40
C HIS A 213 26.36 -8.85 7.30
N MET A 214 25.51 -8.99 6.27
CA MET A 214 25.71 -9.89 5.13
C MET A 214 26.46 -9.25 3.97
N GLY A 215 26.63 -7.91 3.98
CA GLY A 215 27.29 -7.15 2.93
C GLY A 215 26.48 -5.94 2.46
N ILE A 216 26.79 -5.51 1.24
CA ILE A 216 26.19 -4.34 0.58
C ILE A 216 25.30 -4.80 -0.57
N TYR A 217 24.12 -4.20 -0.66
CA TYR A 217 23.11 -4.47 -1.67
C TYR A 217 22.60 -3.15 -2.26
N GLU A 218 22.09 -3.20 -3.49
CA GLU A 218 21.58 -2.04 -4.21
C GLU A 218 20.12 -2.27 -4.58
N TYR A 219 19.28 -1.25 -4.41
CA TYR A 219 17.89 -1.31 -4.83
C TYR A 219 17.76 -1.03 -6.33
N THR A 220 17.24 -2.02 -7.07
CA THR A 220 16.82 -1.90 -8.47
C THR A 220 15.36 -1.44 -8.57
N ARG A 221 14.60 -1.62 -7.49
CA ARG A 221 13.22 -1.17 -7.32
C ARG A 221 13.11 -0.11 -6.25
N MET A 222 12.15 0.79 -6.38
CA MET A 222 12.02 1.91 -5.48
C MET A 222 11.78 1.44 -4.03
N PRO A 223 12.66 1.78 -3.07
CA PRO A 223 12.47 1.41 -1.68
C PRO A 223 11.57 2.41 -0.96
N PHE A 224 10.77 1.91 0.00
CA PHE A 224 10.19 2.77 1.04
C PHE A 224 11.25 3.62 1.77
N GLY A 225 10.84 4.82 2.19
CA GLY A 225 11.61 5.71 3.06
C GLY A 225 12.44 6.78 2.34
N ILE A 226 12.49 6.77 1.01
CA ILE A 226 13.13 7.84 0.23
C ILE A 226 12.20 9.05 0.14
N LYS A 227 12.78 10.25 0.14
CA LYS A 227 12.08 11.54 0.21
C LYS A 227 11.04 11.75 -0.88
N ASN A 228 11.38 11.37 -2.11
CA ASN A 228 10.57 11.71 -3.29
C ASN A 228 9.62 10.58 -3.73
N ALA A 229 9.54 9.45 -3.00
CA ALA A 229 8.71 8.31 -3.41
C ALA A 229 7.23 8.70 -3.61
N ALA A 230 6.63 9.39 -2.63
CA ALA A 230 5.22 9.78 -2.70
C ALA A 230 4.94 10.77 -3.83
N ALA A 231 5.82 11.77 -4.02
CA ALA A 231 5.69 12.77 -5.08
C ALA A 231 5.81 12.13 -6.48
N HIS A 232 6.79 11.22 -6.66
CA HIS A 232 6.98 10.47 -7.90
C HIS A 232 5.77 9.59 -8.20
N PHE A 233 5.27 8.87 -7.20
CA PHE A 233 4.13 7.98 -7.37
C PHE A 233 2.83 8.74 -7.69
N GLN A 234 2.58 9.86 -6.99
CA GLN A 234 1.44 10.73 -7.31
C GLN A 234 1.54 11.26 -8.75
N ARG A 235 2.71 11.77 -9.17
CA ARG A 235 2.92 12.25 -10.54
C ARG A 235 2.64 11.15 -11.57
N MET A 236 3.14 9.94 -11.31
CA MET A 236 2.92 8.79 -12.18
C MET A 236 1.42 8.51 -12.31
N MET A 237 0.71 8.41 -11.20
CA MET A 237 -0.73 8.14 -11.22
C MET A 237 -1.54 9.25 -11.90
N ASP A 238 -1.21 10.52 -11.64
CA ASP A 238 -1.84 11.67 -12.29
C ASP A 238 -1.58 11.69 -13.80
N THR A 239 -0.45 11.11 -14.25
CA THR A 239 -0.13 10.96 -15.68
C THR A 239 -0.90 9.81 -16.32
N ILE A 240 -1.02 8.68 -15.62
CA ILE A 240 -1.72 7.49 -16.12
C ILE A 240 -3.23 7.72 -16.18
N PHE A 241 -3.80 8.35 -15.15
CA PHE A 241 -5.24 8.50 -14.96
C PHE A 241 -5.73 9.95 -15.15
N GLN A 242 -5.02 10.72 -15.97
CA GLN A 242 -5.29 12.16 -16.12
C GLN A 242 -6.74 12.41 -16.58
N GLU A 243 -7.21 11.66 -17.57
CA GLU A 243 -8.54 11.83 -18.15
C GLU A 243 -9.63 11.50 -17.11
N GLU A 244 -9.46 10.39 -16.39
CA GLU A 244 -10.41 9.90 -15.39
C GLU A 244 -10.54 10.85 -14.19
N ILE A 245 -9.42 11.45 -13.77
CA ILE A 245 -9.39 12.45 -12.70
C ILE A 245 -10.09 13.75 -13.15
N LEU A 246 -9.89 14.15 -14.41
CA LEU A 246 -10.52 15.35 -14.99
C LEU A 246 -12.03 15.17 -15.19
N GLU A 247 -12.46 14.01 -15.68
CA GLU A 247 -13.89 13.64 -15.77
C GLU A 247 -14.55 13.57 -14.39
N GLY A 248 -13.76 13.37 -13.33
CA GLY A 248 -14.17 13.60 -11.96
C GLY A 248 -14.93 12.43 -11.34
N TRP A 249 -14.75 11.21 -11.84
CA TRP A 249 -15.21 9.96 -11.23
C TRP A 249 -14.10 9.16 -10.53
N MET A 250 -12.86 9.65 -10.60
CA MET A 250 -11.71 9.07 -9.92
C MET A 250 -10.99 10.10 -9.03
N VAL A 251 -10.49 9.61 -7.90
CA VAL A 251 -9.49 10.27 -7.07
C VAL A 251 -8.30 9.33 -6.94
N VAL A 252 -7.10 9.87 -7.16
CA VAL A 252 -5.86 9.16 -6.80
C VAL A 252 -5.14 9.92 -5.69
N TYR A 253 -4.73 9.19 -4.66
CA TYR A 253 -3.93 9.71 -3.57
C TYR A 253 -2.79 8.75 -3.27
N ILE A 254 -1.59 9.09 -3.73
CA ILE A 254 -0.41 8.22 -3.67
C ILE A 254 -0.78 6.82 -4.20
N ASP A 255 -0.86 5.82 -3.33
CA ASP A 255 -1.12 4.40 -3.60
C ASP A 255 -2.62 4.04 -3.70
N ASP A 256 -3.51 4.93 -3.23
CA ASP A 256 -4.95 4.70 -3.24
C ASP A 256 -5.61 5.21 -4.53
N ILE A 257 -6.26 4.31 -5.27
CA ILE A 257 -7.16 4.66 -6.38
C ILE A 257 -8.60 4.50 -5.89
N ILE A 258 -9.35 5.59 -5.88
CA ILE A 258 -10.75 5.63 -5.45
C ILE A 258 -11.62 5.95 -6.65
N ILE A 259 -12.51 5.02 -6.99
CA ILE A 259 -13.46 5.11 -8.09
C ILE A 259 -14.84 5.28 -7.50
N TYR A 260 -15.67 6.13 -8.09
CA TYR A 260 -17.03 6.33 -7.64
C TYR A 260 -18.00 6.63 -8.77
N SER A 261 -19.25 6.20 -8.59
CA SER A 261 -20.33 6.41 -9.55
C SER A 261 -21.72 6.46 -8.90
N GLU A 262 -22.71 6.94 -9.67
CA GLU A 262 -24.12 6.92 -9.27
C GLU A 262 -24.85 5.64 -9.72
N THR A 263 -24.37 4.99 -10.78
CA THR A 263 -24.95 3.75 -11.34
C THR A 263 -23.95 2.61 -11.30
N TRP A 264 -24.44 1.38 -11.23
CA TRP A 264 -23.57 0.19 -11.17
C TRP A 264 -22.91 -0.09 -12.53
N GLU A 265 -23.63 0.19 -13.61
CA GLU A 265 -23.18 0.03 -14.99
C GLU A 265 -21.97 0.91 -15.27
N ASP A 266 -22.03 2.20 -14.87
CA ASP A 266 -20.88 3.10 -14.96
C ASP A 266 -19.76 2.64 -14.04
N HIS A 267 -20.07 2.16 -12.84
CA HIS A 267 -19.06 1.70 -11.88
C HIS A 267 -18.20 0.58 -12.45
N LEU A 268 -18.84 -0.42 -13.08
CA LEU A 268 -18.14 -1.52 -13.72
C LEU A 268 -17.28 -1.05 -14.89
N LYS A 269 -17.80 -0.13 -15.70
CA LYS A 269 -17.06 0.46 -16.82
C LYS A 269 -15.81 1.19 -16.32
N TYR A 270 -15.95 2.00 -15.26
CA TYR A 270 -14.83 2.73 -14.66
C TYR A 270 -13.76 1.80 -14.10
N ILE A 271 -14.16 0.75 -13.38
CA ILE A 271 -13.22 -0.27 -12.91
C ILE A 271 -12.49 -0.93 -14.10
N GLU A 272 -13.22 -1.27 -15.16
CA GLU A 272 -12.63 -1.90 -16.35
C GLU A 272 -11.59 -0.99 -17.02
N ILE A 273 -11.86 0.32 -17.10
CA ILE A 273 -10.90 1.32 -17.60
C ILE A 273 -9.62 1.29 -16.77
N VAL A 274 -9.72 1.37 -15.43
CA VAL A 274 -8.53 1.35 -14.55
C VAL A 274 -7.69 0.10 -14.79
N LEU A 275 -8.31 -1.08 -14.82
CA LEU A 275 -7.59 -2.34 -15.01
C LEU A 275 -6.95 -2.46 -16.41
N ARG A 276 -7.58 -1.86 -17.42
CA ARG A 276 -7.05 -1.78 -18.77
C ARG A 276 -5.79 -0.91 -18.81
N GLU A 277 -5.77 0.23 -18.13
CA GLU A 277 -4.58 1.11 -18.09
C GLU A 277 -3.43 0.50 -17.28
N CYS A 278 -3.73 -0.27 -16.21
CA CYS A 278 -2.71 -0.94 -15.40
C CYS A 278 -1.93 -2.03 -16.16
N THR A 279 -2.61 -2.77 -17.05
CA THR A 279 -2.05 -3.94 -17.73
C THR A 279 -0.82 -3.65 -18.61
N PRO A 280 -0.84 -2.69 -19.56
CA PRO A 280 0.27 -2.44 -20.48
C PRO A 280 1.55 -1.97 -19.76
N ILE A 281 1.40 -1.18 -18.70
CA ILE A 281 2.52 -0.74 -17.87
C ILE A 281 2.94 -1.78 -16.84
N ASN A 282 2.27 -2.93 -16.76
CA ASN A 282 2.54 -4.02 -15.81
C ASN A 282 2.47 -3.56 -14.34
N MET A 283 1.49 -2.70 -14.06
CA MET A 283 1.13 -2.22 -12.74
C MET A 283 0.15 -3.23 -12.11
N LYS A 284 0.52 -3.84 -10.98
CA LYS A 284 -0.28 -4.89 -10.33
C LYS A 284 -1.03 -4.42 -9.09
N ILE A 285 -2.30 -4.78 -9.01
CA ILE A 285 -3.22 -4.42 -7.91
C ILE A 285 -3.32 -5.57 -6.90
N SER A 286 -3.42 -5.22 -5.61
CA SER A 286 -3.62 -6.17 -4.52
C SER A 286 -5.10 -6.46 -4.34
N LEU A 287 -5.59 -7.56 -4.93
CA LEU A 287 -7.01 -7.90 -4.85
C LEU A 287 -7.51 -8.04 -3.40
N LYS A 288 -6.67 -8.59 -2.50
CA LYS A 288 -6.96 -8.79 -1.08
C LYS A 288 -7.25 -7.50 -0.32
N LYS A 289 -6.60 -6.41 -0.70
CA LYS A 289 -6.74 -5.10 -0.06
C LYS A 289 -7.76 -4.19 -0.76
N CYS A 290 -8.28 -4.60 -1.91
CA CYS A 290 -9.29 -3.84 -2.63
C CYS A 290 -10.67 -3.98 -1.97
N ASN A 291 -11.45 -2.90 -2.00
CA ASN A 291 -12.85 -2.87 -1.60
C ASN A 291 -13.68 -2.45 -2.81
N PHE A 292 -14.56 -3.32 -3.32
CA PHE A 292 -15.34 -3.04 -4.52
C PHE A 292 -16.80 -2.69 -4.20
N GLY A 293 -17.32 -1.65 -4.86
CA GLY A 293 -18.76 -1.36 -4.92
C GLY A 293 -19.43 -1.11 -3.57
N GLN A 294 -18.70 -0.57 -2.60
CA GLN A 294 -19.20 -0.24 -1.27
C GLN A 294 -20.07 1.02 -1.31
N GLN A 295 -21.04 1.12 -0.41
CA GLN A 295 -21.80 2.36 -0.19
C GLN A 295 -21.11 3.30 0.80
N GLU A 296 -20.33 2.72 1.72
CA GLU A 296 -19.50 3.46 2.67
C GLU A 296 -18.10 2.82 2.71
N LEU A 297 -17.06 3.65 2.71
CA LEU A 297 -15.67 3.19 2.74
C LEU A 297 -14.83 4.07 3.66
N LEU A 298 -13.93 3.45 4.44
CA LEU A 298 -12.84 4.17 5.07
C LEU A 298 -11.75 4.45 4.04
N ALA A 299 -11.65 5.69 3.58
CA ALA A 299 -10.62 6.13 2.64
C ALA A 299 -9.96 7.41 3.17
N LEU A 300 -8.63 7.49 3.06
CA LEU A 300 -7.87 8.69 3.41
C LEU A 300 -8.11 9.17 4.85
N GLY A 301 -8.42 8.26 5.79
CA GLY A 301 -8.73 8.61 7.19
C GLY A 301 -10.11 9.22 7.43
N HIS A 302 -11.01 9.12 6.45
CA HIS A 302 -12.42 9.49 6.55
C HIS A 302 -13.30 8.31 6.17
N LYS A 303 -14.43 8.16 6.86
CA LYS A 303 -15.52 7.32 6.41
C LYS A 303 -16.33 8.10 5.37
N VAL A 304 -16.18 7.71 4.12
CA VAL A 304 -16.85 8.30 2.97
C VAL A 304 -18.11 7.52 2.70
N SER A 305 -19.26 8.20 2.65
CA SER A 305 -20.49 7.66 2.08
C SER A 305 -21.12 8.66 1.13
N GLY A 306 -21.96 8.18 0.21
CA GLY A 306 -22.75 9.02 -0.71
C GLY A 306 -23.72 10.01 -0.05
N LEU A 307 -23.73 10.09 1.28
CA LEU A 307 -24.59 11.00 2.05
C LEU A 307 -23.79 11.81 3.09
N SER A 308 -22.57 11.39 3.46
CA SER A 308 -21.80 12.08 4.50
C SER A 308 -20.30 11.75 4.48
N LEU A 309 -19.48 12.76 4.75
CA LEU A 309 -18.09 12.60 5.12
C LEU A 309 -17.99 12.56 6.64
N LYS A 310 -17.70 11.39 7.21
CA LYS A 310 -17.50 11.20 8.65
C LYS A 310 -16.01 10.96 8.93
N ASN A 311 -15.55 11.32 10.12
CA ASN A 311 -14.17 11.04 10.51
C ASN A 311 -13.98 9.56 10.82
N ASP A 312 -12.76 9.05 10.64
CA ASP A 312 -12.38 7.73 11.13
C ASP A 312 -12.40 7.73 12.67
N GLN A 313 -13.39 7.08 13.25
CA GLN A 313 -13.63 7.08 14.69
C GLN A 313 -12.46 6.42 15.45
N ASN A 314 -11.75 5.46 14.84
CA ASN A 314 -10.60 4.82 15.45
C ASN A 314 -9.44 5.82 15.64
N LYS A 315 -9.25 6.74 14.69
CA LYS A 315 -8.23 7.80 14.80
C LYS A 315 -8.61 8.82 15.87
N VAL A 316 -9.91 9.13 16.00
CA VAL A 316 -10.41 10.00 17.07
C VAL A 316 -10.20 9.35 18.44
N GLU A 317 -10.57 8.08 18.60
CA GLU A 317 -10.37 7.31 19.83
C GLU A 317 -8.90 7.19 20.23
N ALA A 318 -8.01 6.94 19.27
CA ALA A 318 -6.57 6.89 19.52
C ALA A 318 -6.02 8.20 20.10
N VAL A 319 -6.60 9.35 19.72
CA VAL A 319 -6.23 10.65 20.30
C VAL A 319 -6.86 10.88 21.67
N LEU A 320 -8.11 10.45 21.88
CA LEU A 320 -8.78 10.53 23.19
C LEU A 320 -8.06 9.70 24.26
N GLN A 321 -7.45 8.57 23.88
CA GLN A 321 -6.70 7.71 24.79
C GLN A 321 -5.25 8.18 25.01
N LYS A 322 -4.74 9.11 24.20
CA LYS A 322 -3.35 9.53 24.27
C LYS A 322 -3.14 10.38 25.54
N PRO A 323 -2.05 10.14 26.30
CA PRO A 323 -1.72 11.00 27.42
C PRO A 323 -1.49 12.43 26.93
N ARG A 324 -1.88 13.37 27.77
CA ARG A 324 -1.78 14.79 27.46
C ARG A 324 -0.33 15.18 27.09
N PRO A 325 -0.13 16.03 26.05
CA PRO A 325 1.21 16.46 25.66
C PRO A 325 1.99 17.09 26.82
N LYS A 326 3.24 16.66 26.99
CA LYS A 326 4.19 17.17 27.99
C LYS A 326 5.32 17.99 27.36
N THR A 327 5.41 18.00 26.03
CA THR A 327 6.46 18.73 25.31
C THR A 327 5.89 19.54 24.16
N ILE A 328 6.64 20.57 23.72
CA ILE A 328 6.28 21.38 22.54
C ILE A 328 6.13 20.50 21.29
N LYS A 329 7.01 19.52 21.10
CA LYS A 329 6.94 18.59 19.95
C LYS A 329 5.66 17.76 19.96
N GLU A 330 5.26 17.25 21.13
CA GLU A 330 4.01 16.51 21.29
C GLU A 330 2.78 17.40 21.04
N MET A 331 2.80 18.65 21.52
CA MET A 331 1.72 19.61 21.26
C MET A 331 1.63 19.98 19.79
N GLN A 332 2.76 20.20 19.11
CA GLN A 332 2.80 20.44 17.66
C GLN A 332 2.26 19.24 16.88
N SER A 333 2.58 18.01 17.31
CA SER A 333 2.03 16.79 16.72
C SER A 333 0.52 16.70 16.90
N PHE A 334 0.00 17.01 18.09
CA PHE A 334 -1.44 17.06 18.36
C PHE A 334 -2.13 18.14 17.51
N LEU A 335 -1.61 19.36 17.48
CA LEU A 335 -2.17 20.45 16.67
C LEU A 335 -2.14 20.14 15.18
N GLY A 336 -1.10 19.46 14.69
CA GLY A 336 -1.05 18.97 13.31
C GLY A 336 -2.20 17.98 13.01
N PHE A 337 -2.44 17.03 13.92
CA PHE A 337 -3.58 16.12 13.81
C PHE A 337 -4.93 16.85 13.90
N ALA A 338 -5.12 17.72 14.89
CA ALA A 338 -6.39 18.43 15.08
C ALA A 338 -6.68 19.36 13.88
N SER A 339 -5.64 19.97 13.30
CA SER A 339 -5.73 20.80 12.11
C SER A 339 -6.21 20.02 10.88
N TYR A 340 -5.86 18.74 10.77
CA TYR A 340 -6.37 17.86 9.73
C TYR A 340 -7.91 17.76 9.77
N TYR A 341 -8.50 17.77 10.97
CA TYR A 341 -9.95 17.70 11.18
C TYR A 341 -10.62 19.07 11.40
N ARG A 342 -9.91 20.18 11.14
CA ARG A 342 -10.36 21.54 11.49
C ARG A 342 -11.75 21.92 10.95
N ASN A 343 -12.15 21.40 9.79
CA ASN A 343 -13.44 21.72 9.17
C ASN A 343 -14.62 21.17 9.98
N ASN A 344 -14.37 20.16 10.83
CA ASN A 344 -15.39 19.58 11.72
C ASN A 344 -15.44 20.26 13.09
N ILE A 345 -14.52 21.18 13.39
CA ILE A 345 -14.39 21.83 14.70
C ILE A 345 -14.81 23.29 14.55
N LYS A 346 -15.95 23.65 15.14
CA LYS A 346 -16.43 25.03 15.12
C LYS A 346 -15.43 25.96 15.81
N ILE A 347 -15.11 27.07 15.14
CA ILE A 347 -14.20 28.11 15.66
C ILE A 347 -12.81 27.55 16.05
N PHE A 348 -12.31 26.54 15.33
CA PHE A 348 -11.03 25.87 15.58
C PHE A 348 -9.87 26.83 15.86
N ALA A 349 -9.74 27.90 15.06
CA ALA A 349 -8.66 28.88 15.19
C ALA A 349 -8.70 29.63 16.54
N HIS A 350 -9.90 29.91 17.07
CA HIS A 350 -10.06 30.55 18.38
C HIS A 350 -9.67 29.58 19.49
N ILE A 351 -10.23 28.36 19.47
CA ILE A 351 -9.98 27.31 20.48
C ILE A 351 -8.48 27.02 20.58
N THR A 352 -7.82 26.80 19.44
CA THR A 352 -6.41 26.38 19.41
C THR A 352 -5.41 27.53 19.54
N SER A 353 -5.85 28.78 19.61
CA SER A 353 -4.97 29.96 19.62
C SER A 353 -3.96 29.95 20.78
N SER A 354 -4.41 29.58 21.98
CA SER A 354 -3.57 29.49 23.19
C SER A 354 -2.54 28.35 23.10
N LEU A 355 -2.89 27.27 22.39
CA LEU A 355 -2.04 26.11 22.12
C LEU A 355 -1.00 26.41 21.02
N TYR A 356 -1.35 27.17 19.99
CA TYR A 356 -0.36 27.64 19.00
C TYR A 356 0.65 28.62 19.63
N LYS A 357 0.21 29.51 20.53
CA LYS A 357 1.11 30.37 21.31
C LYS A 357 2.07 29.55 22.17
N LEU A 358 1.61 28.47 22.81
CA LEU A 358 2.46 27.53 23.56
C LEU A 358 3.58 26.92 22.70
N CYS A 359 3.36 26.76 21.39
CA CYS A 359 4.32 26.19 20.46
C CYS A 359 5.33 27.20 19.88
N SER A 360 5.27 28.47 20.29
CA SER A 360 6.12 29.53 19.75
C SER A 360 7.52 29.53 20.35
N LYS A 361 8.51 30.06 19.61
CA LYS A 361 9.90 30.15 20.09
C LYS A 361 9.98 30.99 21.37
N GLY A 362 10.73 30.52 22.36
CA GLY A 362 10.98 31.23 23.62
C GLY A 362 9.85 31.16 24.64
N VAL A 363 8.75 30.43 24.36
CA VAL A 363 7.65 30.24 25.30
C VAL A 363 7.92 29.02 26.18
N VAL A 364 7.78 29.18 27.50
CA VAL A 364 7.89 28.08 28.46
C VAL A 364 6.70 27.14 28.29
N PHE A 365 6.97 25.83 28.27
CA PHE A 365 5.92 24.83 28.17
C PHE A 365 5.16 24.74 29.49
N GLU A 366 4.03 25.43 29.56
CA GLU A 366 3.14 25.42 30.71
C GLU A 366 1.69 25.20 30.29
N ILE A 367 1.05 24.27 30.99
CA ILE A 367 -0.34 23.90 30.75
C ILE A 367 -1.23 24.66 31.74
N THR A 368 -1.62 25.87 31.36
CA THR A 368 -2.57 26.70 32.11
C THR A 368 -4.00 26.15 32.01
N ASN A 369 -4.92 26.64 32.85
CA ASN A 369 -6.35 26.28 32.75
C ASN A 369 -6.93 26.60 31.37
N GLU A 370 -6.62 27.77 30.80
CA GLU A 370 -7.01 28.14 29.44
C GLU A 370 -6.52 27.11 28.39
N ARG A 371 -5.26 26.67 28.49
CA ARG A 371 -4.69 25.66 27.59
C ARG A 371 -5.21 24.24 27.87
N ARG A 372 -5.82 24.01 29.03
CA ARG A 372 -6.54 22.78 29.37
C ARG A 372 -7.93 22.76 28.82
N ASP A 373 -8.64 23.87 28.90
CA ASP A 373 -10.00 23.93 28.39
C ASP A 373 -10.00 23.99 26.85
N ALA A 374 -8.91 24.51 26.25
CA ALA A 374 -8.67 24.49 24.82
C ALA A 374 -8.23 23.14 24.23
N TYR A 375 -7.62 22.26 25.05
CA TYR A 375 -7.16 20.91 24.64
C TYR A 375 -8.29 19.91 24.84
#